data_AF-A0A1G3TT24-F1
#
_entry.id   AF-A0A1G3TT24-F1
#
_cell.length_a   1.000
_cell.length_b   1.000
_cell.length_c   1.000
_cell.angle_alpha   90.00
_cell.angle_beta   90.00
_cell.angle_gamma   90.00
#
_symmetry.space_group_name_H-M   'P 1'
#
loop_
_entity.id
_entity.type
_entity.pdbx_description
1 polymer ?
#
loop_
_entity_poly.entity_id
_entity_poly.type
_entity_poly.pdbx_seq_one_letter_code
_entity_poly.pdbx_strand_id
1 'polypeptide(L)'
;MSGVTKYSNIENELPKLPEVLLNTIQSDVLEIKSVDKNCKKYIDACSKIPELKDAHYVVFSKYIDKNNHKYEKFIFLAEDGEELFDVSGTEMELYGLLSCTTLNYTEEYEASVSKKD
;
A
#
# COMPACT_ATOMS: atom_id res chain seq x y z
N MET A 1 -0.14 -7.22 18.82
CA MET A 1 0.17 -5.87 19.30
C MET A 1 -1.05 -5.01 18.98
N SER A 2 -1.95 -4.81 19.94
CA SER A 2 -3.13 -3.97 19.75
C SER A 2 -2.89 -2.67 20.51
N GLY A 3 -2.97 -1.53 19.81
CA GLY A 3 -3.10 -0.23 20.47
C GLY A 3 -2.18 0.89 19.96
N VAL A 4 -1.28 0.63 19.01
CA VAL A 4 -0.46 1.69 18.42
C VAL A 4 -0.90 1.93 16.99
N THR A 5 -1.52 3.08 16.75
CA THR A 5 -1.88 3.59 15.43
C THR A 5 -0.60 3.84 14.64
N LYS A 6 -0.50 3.26 13.43
CA LYS A 6 0.70 3.36 12.58
C LYS A 6 0.92 4.77 12.02
N TYR A 7 -0.09 5.35 11.39
CA TYR A 7 0.00 6.63 10.68
C TYR A 7 -0.84 7.71 11.34
N SER A 8 -0.27 8.91 11.49
CA SER A 8 -0.95 10.05 12.14
C SER A 8 -1.90 10.81 11.21
N ASN A 9 -1.67 10.79 9.89
CA ASN A 9 -2.38 11.62 8.92
C ASN A 9 -3.20 10.84 7.88
N ILE A 10 -3.26 9.50 7.94
CA ILE A 10 -3.87 8.68 6.87
C ILE A 10 -5.34 9.02 6.59
N GLU A 11 -6.13 9.36 7.61
CA GLU A 11 -7.54 9.75 7.42
C GLU A 11 -7.70 11.12 6.74
N ASN A 12 -6.71 12.00 6.92
CA ASN A 12 -6.70 13.32 6.27
C ASN A 12 -6.22 13.22 4.81
N GLU A 13 -5.20 12.40 4.57
CA GLU A 13 -4.64 12.21 3.22
C GLU A 13 -5.54 11.32 2.35
N LEU A 14 -6.19 10.31 2.94
CA LEU A 14 -7.01 9.31 2.25
C LEU A 14 -8.44 9.27 2.81
N PRO A 15 -9.22 10.37 2.67
CA PRO A 15 -10.53 10.49 3.30
C PRO A 15 -11.58 9.50 2.79
N LYS A 16 -11.37 8.89 1.61
CA LYS A 16 -12.24 7.86 1.04
C LYS A 16 -11.75 6.43 1.28
N LEU A 17 -10.68 6.24 2.05
CA LEU A 17 -10.16 4.91 2.35
C LEU A 17 -11.23 4.09 3.09
N PRO A 18 -11.59 2.89 2.60
CA PRO A 18 -12.52 2.02 3.28
C PRO A 18 -12.07 1.74 4.73
N GLU A 19 -12.99 1.83 5.68
CA GLU A 19 -12.72 1.70 7.12
C GLU A 19 -11.99 0.38 7.45
N VAL A 20 -12.33 -0.71 6.74
CA VAL A 20 -11.66 -2.00 6.90
C VAL A 20 -10.18 -1.92 6.51
N LEU A 21 -9.85 -1.27 5.39
CA LEU A 21 -8.46 -1.09 4.97
C LEU A 21 -7.71 -0.16 5.93
N LEU A 22 -8.32 0.96 6.30
CA LEU A 22 -7.78 1.88 7.29
C LEU A 22 -7.40 1.16 8.58
N ASN A 23 -8.34 0.45 9.19
CA ASN A 23 -8.11 -0.28 10.44
C ASN A 23 -7.03 -1.35 10.30
N THR A 24 -6.97 -2.03 9.16
CA THR A 24 -6.00 -3.11 8.90
C THR A 24 -4.59 -2.56 8.67
N ILE A 25 -4.46 -1.43 7.96
CA ILE A 25 -3.20 -0.71 7.77
C ILE A 25 -2.71 -0.13 9.10
N GLN A 26 -3.62 0.49 9.88
CA GLN A 26 -3.30 1.05 11.19
C GLN A 26 -2.90 0.00 12.21
N SER A 27 -3.42 -1.22 12.08
CA SER A 27 -3.00 -2.39 12.88
C SER A 27 -1.69 -3.04 12.39
N ASP A 28 -1.04 -2.43 11.39
CA ASP A 28 0.22 -2.88 10.80
C ASP A 28 0.18 -4.27 10.14
N VAL A 29 -1.04 -4.75 9.81
CA VAL A 29 -1.24 -6.03 9.10
C VAL A 29 -1.02 -5.87 7.61
N LEU A 30 -1.51 -4.77 7.04
CA LEU A 30 -1.28 -4.37 5.66
C LEU A 30 -0.34 -3.17 5.58
N GLU A 31 0.31 -3.04 4.44
CA GLU A 31 1.16 -1.91 4.11
C GLU A 31 0.55 -1.10 2.96
N ILE A 32 0.80 0.20 2.96
CA ILE A 32 0.40 1.11 1.89
C ILE A 32 1.64 1.81 1.34
N LYS A 33 1.76 1.84 0.01
CA LYS A 33 2.82 2.55 -0.71
C LYS A 33 2.27 3.36 -1.86
N SER A 34 3.00 4.41 -2.23
CA SER A 34 2.72 5.15 -3.46
C SER A 34 3.23 4.37 -4.66
N VAL A 35 2.58 4.55 -5.81
CA VAL A 35 3.01 3.97 -7.09
C VAL A 35 4.03 4.90 -7.75
N ASP A 36 5.20 4.38 -8.08
CA ASP A 36 6.21 5.11 -8.85
C ASP A 36 5.80 5.16 -10.34
N LYS A 37 5.12 6.26 -10.71
CA LYS A 37 4.67 6.49 -12.08
C LYS A 37 5.81 6.74 -13.08
N ASN A 38 7.03 6.95 -12.61
CA ASN A 38 8.19 7.22 -13.47
C ASN A 38 9.03 5.97 -13.74
N CYS A 39 8.80 4.87 -13.03
CA CYS A 39 9.57 3.65 -13.24
C CYS A 39 9.15 2.94 -14.53
N LYS A 40 10.12 2.26 -15.17
CA LYS A 40 9.86 1.49 -16.40
C LYS A 40 8.78 0.42 -16.18
N LYS A 41 8.75 -0.19 -14.99
CA LYS A 41 7.82 -1.25 -14.66
C LYS A 41 6.37 -0.77 -14.67
N TYR A 42 6.13 0.46 -14.22
CA TYR A 42 4.80 1.08 -14.23
C TYR A 42 4.34 1.35 -15.67
N ILE A 43 5.24 1.88 -16.51
CA ILE A 43 4.96 2.14 -17.92
C ILE A 43 4.59 0.84 -18.65
N ASP A 44 5.38 -0.23 -18.42
CA ASP A 44 5.12 -1.55 -19.00
C ASP A 44 3.80 -2.15 -18.49
N ALA A 45 3.50 -1.96 -17.20
CA ALA A 45 2.27 -2.42 -16.58
C ALA A 45 1.01 -1.68 -17.09
N CYS A 46 1.08 -0.37 -17.27
CA CYS A 46 -0.01 0.44 -17.82
C CYS A 46 -0.42 0.02 -19.25
N SER A 47 0.47 -0.66 -19.97
CA SER A 47 0.15 -1.21 -21.29
C SER A 47 -0.73 -2.47 -21.22
N LYS A 48 -0.73 -3.16 -20.07
CA LYS A 48 -1.51 -4.38 -19.82
C LYS A 48 -2.75 -4.11 -18.95
N ILE A 49 -2.64 -3.16 -18.02
CA ILE A 49 -3.67 -2.75 -17.07
C ILE A 49 -3.83 -1.23 -17.19
N PRO A 50 -4.61 -0.74 -18.17
CA PRO A 50 -4.77 0.69 -18.41
C PRO A 50 -5.29 1.48 -17.22
N GLU A 51 -6.08 0.85 -16.35
CA GLU A 51 -6.68 1.39 -15.13
C GLU A 51 -5.61 1.82 -14.11
N LEU A 52 -4.40 1.25 -14.19
CA LEU A 52 -3.26 1.60 -13.34
C LEU A 52 -2.86 3.08 -13.44
N LYS A 53 -3.26 3.77 -14.52
CA LYS A 53 -3.00 5.21 -14.71
C LYS A 53 -3.65 6.06 -13.62
N ASP A 54 -4.83 5.64 -13.18
CA ASP A 54 -5.64 6.34 -12.19
C ASP A 54 -5.24 5.97 -10.76
N ALA A 55 -4.49 4.88 -10.58
CA ALA A 55 -3.96 4.47 -9.29
C ALA A 55 -2.84 5.40 -8.80
N HIS A 56 -2.89 5.75 -7.52
CA HIS A 56 -1.88 6.55 -6.83
C HIS A 56 -1.20 5.75 -5.71
N TYR A 57 -1.97 4.93 -5.00
CA TYR A 57 -1.50 4.07 -3.92
C TYR A 57 -1.80 2.60 -4.19
N VAL A 58 -1.09 1.74 -3.47
CA VAL A 58 -1.31 0.30 -3.46
C VAL A 58 -1.21 -0.24 -2.04
N VAL A 59 -2.15 -1.09 -1.68
CA VAL A 59 -2.22 -1.80 -0.40
C VAL A 59 -1.88 -3.27 -0.63
N PHE A 60 -0.99 -3.81 0.20
CA PHE A 60 -0.46 -5.16 0.07
C PHE A 60 -0.02 -5.72 1.42
N SER A 61 0.25 -7.02 1.50
CA SER A 61 0.74 -7.67 2.70
C SER A 61 2.26 -7.66 2.73
N LYS A 62 2.85 -6.96 3.71
CA LYS A 62 4.31 -6.92 3.88
C LYS A 62 4.94 -8.24 4.37
N TYR A 63 4.10 -9.23 4.73
CA TYR A 63 4.54 -10.50 5.32
C TYR A 63 4.59 -11.66 4.32
N ILE A 64 4.22 -11.44 3.06
CA ILE A 64 4.26 -12.50 2.04
C ILE A 64 5.65 -12.52 1.38
N ASP A 65 6.30 -13.69 1.47
CA ASP A 65 7.57 -13.94 0.79
C ASP A 65 7.43 -13.88 -0.73
N LYS A 66 8.53 -13.53 -1.41
CA LYS A 66 8.57 -13.40 -2.88
C LYS A 66 8.09 -14.64 -3.64
N ASN A 67 8.34 -15.83 -3.10
CA ASN A 67 7.91 -17.09 -3.71
C ASN A 67 6.39 -17.30 -3.66
N ASN A 68 5.71 -16.57 -2.77
CA ASN A 68 4.27 -16.67 -2.52
C ASN A 68 3.48 -15.46 -3.05
N HIS A 69 4.14 -14.45 -3.64
CA HIS A 69 3.46 -13.27 -4.20
C HIS A 69 2.38 -13.60 -5.22
N LYS A 70 2.50 -14.72 -5.94
CA LYS A 70 1.45 -15.19 -6.85
C LYS A 70 0.09 -15.45 -6.17
N TYR A 71 0.06 -15.58 -4.84
CA TYR A 71 -1.18 -15.75 -4.08
C TYR A 71 -1.63 -14.46 -3.39
N GLU A 72 -0.88 -13.39 -3.57
CA GLU A 72 -1.19 -12.08 -3.01
C GLU A 72 -2.16 -11.32 -3.93
N LYS A 73 -3.00 -10.50 -3.31
CA LYS A 73 -3.80 -9.49 -4.00
C LYS A 73 -3.28 -8.12 -3.63
N PHE A 74 -3.17 -7.27 -4.63
CA PHE A 74 -2.80 -5.87 -4.49
C PHE A 74 -4.03 -5.02 -4.74
N ILE A 75 -4.38 -4.17 -3.78
CA ILE A 75 -5.54 -3.27 -3.90
C ILE A 75 -5.01 -1.90 -4.31
N PHE A 76 -5.41 -1.42 -5.48
CA PHE A 76 -5.01 -0.12 -6.00
C PHE A 76 -6.04 0.94 -5.62
N LEU A 77 -5.54 2.07 -5.14
CA LEU A 77 -6.35 3.18 -4.67
C LEU A 77 -6.08 4.45 -5.50
N ALA A 78 -7.11 5.29 -5.63
CA ALA A 78 -6.98 6.65 -6.11
C ALA A 78 -6.21 7.53 -5.12
N GLU A 79 -5.95 8.78 -5.52
CA GLU A 79 -5.23 9.77 -4.71
C GLU A 79 -5.94 10.10 -3.38
N ASP A 80 -7.27 10.04 -3.33
CA ASP A 80 -8.07 10.30 -2.12
C ASP A 80 -8.38 9.05 -1.29
N GLY A 81 -7.81 7.89 -1.67
CA GLY A 81 -8.00 6.61 -0.99
C GLY A 81 -9.17 5.76 -1.49
N GLU A 82 -9.92 6.21 -2.50
CA GLU A 82 -10.97 5.40 -3.12
C GLU A 82 -10.40 4.12 -3.73
N GLU A 83 -11.02 2.97 -3.43
CA GLU A 83 -10.63 1.69 -4.03
C GLU A 83 -11.00 1.66 -5.51
N LEU A 84 -10.03 1.39 -6.37
CA LEU A 84 -10.22 1.36 -7.82
C LEU A 84 -10.41 -0.08 -8.32
N PHE A 85 -9.44 -0.96 -8.02
CA PHE A 85 -9.44 -2.36 -8.44
C PHE A 85 -8.40 -3.17 -7.67
N ASP A 86 -8.50 -4.50 -7.74
CA ASP A 86 -7.48 -5.42 -7.25
C ASP A 86 -6.80 -6.20 -8.39
N VAL A 87 -5.53 -6.54 -8.18
CA VAL A 87 -4.72 -7.36 -9.10
C VAL A 87 -4.06 -8.48 -8.34
N SER A 88 -4.08 -9.69 -8.89
CA SER A 88 -3.35 -10.82 -8.34
C SER A 88 -1.86 -10.72 -8.65
N GLY A 89 -0.99 -11.21 -7.75
CA GLY A 89 0.43 -11.36 -8.04
C GLY A 89 0.76 -12.36 -9.15
N THR A 90 -0.21 -13.14 -9.65
CA THR A 90 -0.05 -13.86 -10.92
C THR A 90 -0.07 -12.96 -12.15
N GLU A 91 -0.74 -11.81 -12.06
CA GLU A 91 -0.97 -10.89 -13.17
C GLU A 91 0.10 -9.79 -13.24
N MET A 92 0.64 -9.41 -12.08
CA MET A 92 1.62 -8.34 -11.95
C MET A 92 2.64 -8.61 -10.83
N GLU A 93 3.89 -8.20 -11.02
CA GLU A 93 4.88 -8.18 -9.94
C GLU A 93 4.97 -6.77 -9.32
N LEU A 94 4.52 -6.62 -8.07
CA LEU A 94 4.45 -5.34 -7.36
C LEU A 94 5.82 -4.71 -7.07
N TYR A 95 6.82 -5.51 -6.72
CA TYR A 95 8.12 -5.01 -6.27
C TYR A 95 8.86 -4.30 -7.41
N GLY A 96 9.27 -3.05 -7.17
CA GLY A 96 9.83 -2.16 -8.18
C GLY A 96 8.81 -1.20 -8.81
N LEU A 97 7.53 -1.24 -8.40
CA LEU A 97 6.52 -0.21 -8.67
C LEU A 97 6.31 0.73 -7.47
N LEU A 98 6.96 0.47 -6.34
CA LEU A 98 6.65 1.13 -5.07
C LEU A 98 7.59 2.30 -4.80
N SER A 99 7.03 3.41 -4.32
CA SER A 99 7.73 4.57 -3.79
C SER A 99 7.28 4.89 -2.35
N CYS A 100 7.99 5.82 -1.70
CA CYS A 100 7.63 6.29 -0.36
C CYS A 100 6.27 7.02 -0.37
N THR A 101 5.48 6.82 0.68
CA THR A 101 4.25 7.56 0.91
C THR A 101 4.52 8.91 1.56
N THR A 102 3.56 9.83 1.47
CA THR A 102 3.48 11.07 2.25
C THR A 102 2.90 10.85 3.66
N LEU A 103 2.59 9.60 4.01
CA LEU A 103 2.07 9.24 5.33
C LEU A 103 3.16 9.30 6.39
N ASN A 104 2.82 9.90 7.52
CA ASN A 104 3.71 10.09 8.65
C ASN A 104 3.41 9.05 9.72
N TYR A 105 4.45 8.38 10.22
CA TYR A 105 4.27 7.50 11.37
C TYR A 105 3.88 8.31 12.62
N THR A 106 3.20 7.66 13.56
CA THR A 106 3.03 8.21 14.91
C THR A 106 4.32 8.05 15.71
N GLU A 107 4.55 8.93 16.68
CA GLU A 107 5.72 8.84 17.57
C GLU A 107 5.73 7.52 18.34
N GLU A 108 4.55 7.05 18.78
CA GLU A 108 4.40 5.77 19.47
C GLU A 108 4.76 4.59 18.58
N TYR A 109 4.37 4.63 17.30
CA TYR A 109 4.71 3.60 16.34
C TYR A 109 6.21 3.55 16.09
N GLU A 110 6.85 4.69 15.82
CA GLU A 110 8.30 4.77 15.63
C GLU A 110 9.06 4.22 16.86
N ALA A 111 8.67 4.64 18.06
CA ALA A 111 9.26 4.16 19.30
C ALA A 111 9.06 2.65 19.53
N SER A 112 8.00 2.05 18.96
CA SER A 112 7.73 0.61 19.05
C SER A 112 8.59 -0.21 18.08
N VAL A 113 8.95 0.36 16.93
CA VAL A 113 9.79 -0.29 15.92
C VAL A 113 11.26 -0.25 16.35
N SER A 114 11.75 0.89 16.86
CA SER A 114 13.14 1.03 17.33
C SER A 114 13.50 0.19 18.57
N LYS A 115 12.51 -0.38 19.28
CA LYS A 115 12.73 -1.27 20.43
C LYS A 115 12.88 -2.74 20.05
N LYS A 116 12.76 -3.08 18.75
CA LYS A 116 12.85 -4.47 18.26
C LYS A 116 14.21 -4.84 17.66
N ASP A 117 15.16 -3.91 17.64
CA ASP A 117 16.55 -4.13 17.20
C ASP A 117 17.49 -4.45 18.38
#